data_AF-A0A1C4Z3C3-F1
#
_entry.id   AF-A0A1C4Z3C3-F1
#
_cell.length_a   1.000
_cell.length_b   1.000
_cell.length_c   1.000
_cell.angle_alpha   90.00
_cell.angle_beta   90.00
_cell.angle_gamma   90.00
#
_symmetry.space_group_name_H-M   'P 1'
#
loop_
_entity.id
_entity.type
_entity.pdbx_description
1 polymer ?
#
loop_
_entity_poly.entity_id
_entity_poly.type
_entity_poly.pdbx_seq_one_letter_code
_entity_poly.pdbx_strand_id
1 'polypeptide(L)' 'MIRPRSPLNRTGPGAAPSDPALWHQNHLWPTMGTLRSPDGPFAGCKPGGHRPKERPWAERYDDR' A
#
# COMPACT_ATOMS: atom_id res chain seq x y z
N MET A 1 30.60 4.95 25.30
CA MET A 1 29.69 3.77 25.23
C MET A 1 28.26 4.28 25.21
N ILE A 2 27.55 4.18 24.08
CA ILE A 2 26.12 4.53 23.98
C ILE A 2 25.37 3.23 23.77
N ARG A 3 24.59 2.77 24.76
CA ARG A 3 23.55 1.75 24.56
C ARG A 3 22.20 2.45 24.28
N PRO A 4 21.34 1.83 23.46
CA PRO A 4 20.66 2.49 22.34
C PRO A 4 19.32 3.13 22.70
N ARG A 5 18.88 4.15 21.94
CA ARG A 5 17.50 4.64 22.01
C ARG A 5 16.56 3.60 21.37
N SER A 6 15.67 3.01 22.16
CA SER A 6 14.51 2.28 21.65
C SER A 6 13.33 3.24 21.49
N PRO A 7 12.85 3.51 20.26
CA PRO A 7 11.52 4.06 20.04
C PRO A 7 10.49 2.93 19.84
N LEU A 8 9.31 3.17 20.40
CA LEU A 8 8.10 2.34 20.43
C LEU A 8 7.73 1.71 19.06
N ASN A 9 7.43 0.41 19.09
CA ASN A 9 6.66 -0.42 18.12
C ASN A 9 6.53 0.05 16.64
N ARG A 10 7.06 -0.74 15.70
CA ARG A 10 7.27 -0.40 14.27
C ARG A 10 6.78 -1.55 13.31
N THR A 11 5.46 -1.90 13.26
CA THR A 11 4.63 -3.05 12.67
C THR A 11 3.90 -3.95 13.64
N GLY A 12 3.98 -3.63 14.93
CA GLY A 12 4.12 -4.61 15.98
C GLY A 12 5.61 -4.69 16.32
N PRO A 13 6.09 -4.68 17.58
CA PRO A 13 7.46 -5.00 17.84
C PRO A 13 7.58 -6.52 18.04
N GLY A 14 8.73 -7.06 18.36
CA GLY A 14 9.99 -6.43 18.02
C GLY A 14 10.04 -6.29 16.51
N ALA A 15 10.12 -5.06 16.03
CA ALA A 15 9.62 -4.71 14.72
C ALA A 15 10.41 -5.28 13.56
N ALA A 16 9.77 -5.30 12.41
CA ALA A 16 9.16 -6.45 11.75
C ALA A 16 9.31 -6.23 10.22
N PRO A 17 9.22 -7.26 9.35
CA PRO A 17 9.51 -7.11 7.92
C PRO A 17 8.63 -6.02 7.27
N SER A 18 9.29 -4.90 6.95
CA SER A 18 8.71 -3.58 6.67
C SER A 18 7.71 -3.11 7.74
N ASP A 19 8.20 -2.48 8.82
CA ASP A 19 7.48 -1.50 9.66
C ASP A 19 6.35 -0.82 8.87
N PRO A 20 5.06 -0.76 9.25
CA PRO A 20 4.02 -0.35 8.36
C PRO A 20 4.13 1.14 8.22
N ALA A 21 4.69 1.87 9.20
CA ALA A 21 5.12 3.24 8.98
C ALA A 21 6.16 3.29 7.86
N LEU A 22 7.19 2.44 7.90
CA LEU A 22 8.21 2.33 6.87
C LEU A 22 7.67 1.83 5.52
N TRP A 23 6.72 0.91 5.50
CA TRP A 23 6.08 0.39 4.30
C TRP A 23 5.16 1.43 3.68
N HIS A 24 4.36 2.12 4.50
CA HIS A 24 3.53 3.22 4.02
C HIS A 24 4.41 4.31 3.43
N GLN A 25 5.50 4.69 4.09
CA GLN A 25 6.38 5.76 3.63
C GLN A 25 7.23 5.37 2.41
N ASN A 26 7.81 4.17 2.39
CA ASN A 26 8.80 3.79 1.38
C ASN A 26 8.21 3.02 0.21
N HIS A 27 7.03 2.41 0.37
CA HIS A 27 6.44 1.55 -0.65
C HIS A 27 5.07 2.05 -1.07
N LEU A 28 4.12 2.19 -0.13
CA LEU A 28 2.74 2.55 -0.49
C LEU A 28 2.66 3.98 -1.00
N TRP A 29 3.13 4.98 -0.25
CA TRP A 29 2.99 6.39 -0.61
C TRP A 29 3.62 6.73 -1.96
N PRO A 30 4.87 6.32 -2.26
CA PRO A 30 5.46 6.58 -3.57
C PRO A 30 4.66 5.90 -4.68
N THR A 31 4.26 4.65 -4.48
CA THR A 31 3.44 3.90 -5.46
C THR A 31 2.11 4.62 -5.70
N MET A 32 1.40 5.01 -4.65
CA MET A 32 0.12 5.72 -4.76
C MET A 32 0.30 7.10 -5.39
N GLY A 33 1.43 7.77 -5.16
CA GLY A 33 1.79 9.02 -5.84
C GLY A 33 1.91 8.82 -7.34
N THR A 34 2.64 7.78 -7.79
CA THR A 34 2.75 7.45 -9.21
C THR A 34 1.40 7.06 -9.81
N LEU A 35 0.63 6.17 -9.15
CA LEU A 35 -0.65 5.70 -9.67
C LEU A 35 -1.71 6.81 -9.73
N ARG A 36 -1.63 7.84 -8.86
CA ARG A 36 -2.58 8.96 -8.83
C ARG A 36 -2.11 10.22 -9.55
N SER A 37 -0.87 10.25 -10.04
CA SER A 37 -0.33 11.41 -10.74
C SER A 37 -1.18 11.72 -11.98
N PRO A 38 -1.53 13.00 -12.24
CA PRO A 38 -2.25 13.38 -13.44
C PRO A 38 -1.46 13.08 -14.72
N ASP A 39 -0.13 13.00 -14.63
CA ASP A 39 0.79 12.60 -15.70
C ASP A 39 1.30 11.15 -15.51
N GLY A 40 0.60 10.37 -14.69
CA GLY A 40 0.95 9.00 -14.34
C GLY A 40 0.54 7.97 -15.39
N PRO A 41 0.75 6.68 -15.12
CA PRO A 41 0.44 5.58 -16.04
C PRO A 41 -1.05 5.51 -16.42
N PHE A 42 -1.93 6.13 -15.63
CA PHE A 42 -3.37 6.17 -15.87
C PHE A 42 -3.89 7.54 -16.36
N ALA A 43 -3.00 8.50 -16.69
CA ALA A 43 -3.39 9.82 -17.19
C ALA A 43 -4.34 9.78 -18.41
N GLY A 44 -4.13 8.81 -19.29
CA GLY A 44 -4.94 8.62 -20.51
C GLY A 44 -6.15 7.70 -20.33
N CYS A 45 -6.41 7.18 -19.13
CA CYS A 45 -7.51 6.25 -18.89
C CYS A 45 -8.86 6.95 -19.08
N LYS A 46 -9.65 6.43 -20.02
CA LYS A 46 -11.00 6.93 -20.33
C LYS A 46 -12.05 5.85 -20.05
N PRO A 47 -13.28 6.22 -19.65
CA PRO A 47 -14.39 5.28 -19.58
C PRO A 47 -14.52 4.48 -20.89
N GLY A 48 -14.64 3.15 -20.79
CA GLY A 48 -14.70 2.25 -21.94
C GLY A 48 -13.35 1.89 -22.59
N GLY A 49 -12.25 2.53 -22.20
CA GLY A 49 -10.90 2.24 -22.71
C GLY A 49 -10.14 1.15 -21.94
N HIS A 50 -10.74 0.58 -20.89
CA HIS A 50 -10.13 -0.48 -20.10
C HIS A 50 -10.51 -1.86 -20.62
N ARG A 51 -9.56 -2.80 -20.57
CA ARG A 51 -9.86 -4.23 -20.78
C ARG A 51 -10.98 -4.64 -19.80
N PRO A 52 -12.04 -5.33 -20.26
CA PRO A 52 -13.06 -5.85 -19.35
C PRO A 52 -12.39 -6.75 -18.31
N LYS A 53 -12.68 -6.47 -17.03
CA LYS A 53 -12.19 -7.24 -15.90
C LYS A 53 -13.38 -7.89 -15.22
N GLU A 54 -13.43 -9.22 -15.26
CA GLU A 54 -14.35 -9.98 -14.44
C GLU A 54 -13.98 -9.77 -12.97
N ARG A 55 -14.98 -9.52 -12.13
CA ARG A 55 -14.72 -9.38 -10.69
C ARG A 55 -14.30 -10.76 -10.15
N PRO A 56 -13.22 -10.85 -9.36
CA PRO A 56 -12.90 -12.10 -8.69
C PRO A 56 -14.05 -12.49 -7.74
N TRP A 57 -14.28 -13.79 -7.59
CA TRP A 57 -15.15 -14.30 -6.54
C TRP A 57 -14.48 -14.02 -5.19
N ALA A 58 -15.21 -13.41 -4.27
CA ALA A 58 -14.76 -13.13 -2.92
C ALA A 58 -15.83 -13.66 -1.96
N GLU A 59 -15.41 -14.40 -0.93
CA GLU A 59 -16.33 -14.77 0.15
C GLU A 59 -16.98 -13.51 0.75
N ARG A 60 -18.27 -13.58 1.06
CA ARG A 60 -18.92 -12.50 1.82
C ARG A 60 -18.38 -12.52 3.25
N TYR A 61 -18.11 -11.34 3.77
CA TYR A 61 -17.61 -11.17 5.14
C TYR A 61 -18.66 -11.55 6.20
N ASP A 62 -19.94 -11.56 5.84
CA ASP A 62 -21.08 -11.81 6.74
C ASP A 62 -21.32 -13.31 7.03
N ASP A 63 -20.53 -14.21 6.45
CA ASP A 63 -20.66 -15.68 6.62
C ASP A 63 -19.79 -16.23 7.77
N ARG A 64 -19.44 -15.38 8.76
CA ARG A 64 -18.61 -15.72 9.92
C ARG A 64 -19.30 -15.47 11.26
#